data_AF-A0A960TQJ3-F1
#
_entry.id   AF-A0A960TQJ3-F1
#
_cell.length_a   1.000
_cell.length_b   1.000
_cell.length_c   1.000
_cell.angle_alpha   90.00
_cell.angle_beta   90.00
_cell.angle_gamma   90.00
#
_symmetry.space_group_name_H-M   'P 1'
#
loop_
_entity.id
_entity.type
_entity.pdbx_description
1 polymer ?
#
loop_
_entity_poly.entity_id
_entity_poly.type
_entity_poly.pdbx_seq_one_letter_code
_entity_poly.pdbx_strand_id
1 'polypeptide(L)'
;MKPQDLNKLPQKPGVYLMKGAKGVILYIGKAKNLQARVKQYFLPGRDSRQMVPILVEQVQEVETIIVRSEKEALLLENNLIKEHKPKYNVLLKDDKTYIALKVNTDHEWPQVSIVRYSGKPKEKGQYFGPYTGAYAARQTLDLLHRLFPLRQCSDEELKRRTRPCILYDMKRCIAPCVGKCTPAEYERQVDRTVRFLRGQDTEVLEELYREMEQASEKMEYERAA
;
A
#
# COMPACT_ATOMS: atom_id res chain seq x y z
N MET A 1 31.56 -11.87 0.97
CA MET A 1 31.70 -13.13 1.76
C MET A 1 31.03 -14.30 1.05
N LYS A 2 31.61 -15.51 1.06
CA LYS A 2 31.01 -16.69 0.43
C LYS A 2 29.76 -17.16 1.19
N PRO A 3 28.73 -17.72 0.53
CA PRO A 3 27.51 -18.25 1.16
C PRO A 3 27.72 -19.33 2.23
N GLN A 4 28.92 -19.88 2.38
CA GLN A 4 29.24 -20.90 3.38
C GLN A 4 29.57 -20.32 4.77
N ASP A 5 29.81 -18.99 4.86
CA ASP A 5 30.27 -18.32 6.08
C ASP A 5 29.16 -17.54 6.83
N LEU A 6 27.86 -17.77 6.54
CA LEU A 6 26.73 -16.92 6.98
C LEU A 6 26.64 -16.68 8.50
N ASN A 7 27.29 -17.50 9.31
CA ASN A 7 27.41 -17.31 10.76
C ASN A 7 28.24 -16.07 11.15
N LYS A 8 29.08 -15.55 10.26
CA LYS A 8 29.91 -14.36 10.51
C LYS A 8 29.20 -13.05 10.18
N LEU A 9 27.98 -13.10 9.64
CA LEU A 9 27.21 -11.89 9.34
C LEU A 9 26.81 -11.16 10.63
N PRO A 10 26.76 -9.83 10.61
CA PRO A 10 26.43 -9.02 11.78
C PRO A 10 24.96 -9.21 12.17
N GLN A 11 24.68 -9.25 13.48
CA GLN A 11 23.33 -9.20 14.03
C GLN A 11 22.85 -7.76 14.21
N LYS A 12 22.99 -6.95 13.16
CA LYS A 12 22.66 -5.51 13.15
C LYS A 12 21.73 -5.16 11.99
N PRO A 13 21.03 -4.03 12.05
CA PRO A 13 20.26 -3.54 10.92
C PRO A 13 21.19 -3.12 9.77
N GLY A 14 20.72 -3.28 8.54
CA GLY A 14 21.52 -2.98 7.37
C GLY A 14 20.91 -3.45 6.06
N VAL A 15 21.70 -3.30 5.01
CA VAL A 15 21.40 -3.74 3.64
C VAL A 15 22.35 -4.86 3.27
N TYR A 16 21.86 -5.90 2.60
CA TYR A 16 22.67 -6.96 2.02
C TYR A 16 22.56 -6.93 0.50
N LEU A 17 23.68 -7.21 -0.16
CA LEU A 17 23.81 -7.28 -1.61
C LEU A 17 24.24 -8.70 -1.96
N MET A 18 23.41 -9.40 -2.72
CA MET A 18 23.70 -10.72 -3.28
C MET A 18 24.27 -10.54 -4.68
N LYS A 19 25.50 -11.00 -4.87
CA LYS A 19 26.25 -10.88 -6.11
C LYS A 19 26.44 -12.25 -6.75
N GLY A 20 26.33 -12.28 -8.07
CA GLY A 20 26.59 -13.45 -8.90
C GLY A 20 27.98 -13.42 -9.51
N ALA A 21 28.11 -14.12 -10.64
CA ALA A 21 29.35 -14.13 -11.41
C ALA A 21 29.83 -12.73 -11.78
N LYS A 22 31.14 -12.51 -11.75
CA LYS A 22 31.81 -11.24 -12.07
C LYS A 22 31.36 -10.06 -11.21
N GLY A 23 30.84 -10.31 -10.01
CA GLY A 23 30.44 -9.26 -9.05
C GLY A 23 29.13 -8.54 -9.40
N VAL A 24 28.36 -9.04 -10.37
CA VAL A 24 27.07 -8.46 -10.76
C VAL A 24 26.09 -8.56 -9.59
N ILE A 25 25.50 -7.42 -9.19
CA ILE A 25 24.49 -7.38 -8.13
C ILE A 25 23.20 -7.99 -8.67
N LEU A 26 22.83 -9.15 -8.12
CA LEU A 26 21.64 -9.90 -8.48
C LEU A 26 20.43 -9.42 -7.69
N TYR A 27 20.62 -9.18 -6.38
CA TYR A 27 19.57 -8.79 -5.47
C TYR A 27 20.09 -7.92 -4.32
N ILE A 28 19.27 -6.97 -3.87
CA ILE A 28 19.52 -6.07 -2.74
C ILE A 28 18.31 -6.14 -1.82
N GLY A 29 18.54 -6.23 -0.51
CA GLY A 29 17.45 -6.15 0.46
C GLY A 29 17.92 -5.62 1.81
N LYS A 30 16.97 -5.16 2.63
CA LYS A 30 17.23 -4.73 4.01
C LYS A 30 16.88 -5.77 5.06
N ALA A 31 17.46 -5.62 6.26
CA ALA A 31 17.17 -6.45 7.42
C ALA A 31 17.30 -5.65 8.72
N LYS A 32 16.49 -6.01 9.74
CA LYS A 32 16.72 -5.60 11.14
C LYS A 32 17.89 -6.36 11.77
N ASN A 33 18.08 -7.60 11.33
CA ASN A 33 19.18 -8.48 11.69
C ASN A 33 19.68 -9.15 10.41
N LEU A 34 20.83 -8.68 9.90
CA LEU A 34 21.42 -9.15 8.64
C LEU A 34 21.71 -10.67 8.68
N GLN A 35 22.26 -11.16 9.79
CA GLN A 35 22.56 -12.59 9.94
C GLN A 35 21.31 -13.46 9.81
N ALA A 36 20.26 -13.16 10.59
CA ALA A 36 19.02 -13.92 10.58
C ALA A 36 18.34 -13.87 9.21
N ARG A 37 18.29 -12.69 8.59
CA ARG A 37 17.61 -12.49 7.31
C ARG A 37 18.33 -13.19 6.15
N VAL A 38 19.65 -13.09 6.06
CA VAL A 38 20.40 -13.73 4.97
C VAL A 38 20.35 -15.25 5.11
N LYS A 39 20.43 -15.80 6.34
CA LYS A 39 20.30 -17.25 6.58
C LYS A 39 18.99 -17.83 6.07
N GLN A 40 17.89 -17.08 6.12
CA GLN A 40 16.57 -17.57 5.65
C GLN A 40 16.58 -17.98 4.17
N TYR A 41 17.41 -17.37 3.32
CA TYR A 41 17.47 -17.71 1.89
C TYR A 41 18.09 -19.08 1.63
N PHE A 42 19.04 -19.49 2.48
CA PHE A 42 19.81 -20.72 2.29
C PHE A 42 19.25 -21.92 3.09
N LEU A 43 18.18 -21.70 3.86
CA LEU A 43 17.48 -22.75 4.59
C LEU A 43 16.24 -23.20 3.80
N PRO A 44 16.11 -24.51 3.49
CA PRO A 44 14.95 -25.04 2.77
C PRO A 44 13.63 -24.66 3.45
N GLY A 45 12.66 -24.17 2.67
CA GLY A 45 11.30 -23.89 3.11
C GLY A 45 11.11 -22.66 4.01
N ARG A 46 12.15 -21.85 4.27
CA ARG A 46 12.07 -20.67 5.16
C ARG A 46 11.76 -19.36 4.45
N ASP A 47 11.89 -19.30 3.13
CA ASP A 47 11.46 -18.17 2.31
C ASP A 47 10.53 -18.65 1.18
N SER A 48 9.29 -18.17 1.18
CA SER A 48 8.22 -18.64 0.31
C SER A 48 8.22 -18.00 -1.08
N ARG A 49 9.15 -17.08 -1.37
CA ARG A 49 9.21 -16.40 -2.67
C ARG A 49 9.76 -17.34 -3.74
N GLN A 50 8.99 -17.53 -4.82
CA GLN A 50 9.27 -18.51 -5.88
C GLN A 50 10.64 -18.36 -6.55
N MET A 51 11.18 -17.14 -6.57
CA MET A 51 12.49 -16.84 -7.15
C MET A 51 13.69 -17.11 -6.25
N VAL A 52 13.47 -17.40 -4.96
CA VAL A 52 14.56 -17.60 -3.99
C VAL A 52 15.44 -18.80 -4.37
N PRO A 53 14.90 -19.98 -4.74
CA PRO A 53 15.72 -21.10 -5.20
C PRO A 53 16.64 -20.72 -6.36
N ILE A 54 16.09 -20.03 -7.37
CA ILE A 54 16.83 -19.61 -8.58
C ILE A 54 17.89 -18.55 -8.26
N LEU A 55 17.55 -17.59 -7.39
CA LEU A 55 18.48 -16.56 -6.94
C LEU A 55 19.66 -17.21 -6.23
N VAL A 56 19.40 -18.07 -5.24
CA VAL A 56 20.41 -18.68 -4.37
C VAL A 56 21.41 -19.53 -5.17
N GLU A 57 20.97 -20.24 -6.20
CA GLU A 57 21.85 -20.99 -7.12
C GLU A 57 22.87 -20.10 -7.85
N GLN A 58 22.54 -18.81 -8.07
CA GLN A 58 23.39 -17.87 -8.78
C GLN A 58 24.24 -17.00 -7.87
N VAL A 59 23.96 -16.96 -6.56
CA VAL A 59 24.72 -16.14 -5.60
C VAL A 59 26.09 -16.77 -5.34
N GLN A 60 27.14 -16.03 -5.65
CA GLN A 60 28.52 -16.40 -5.34
C GLN A 60 29.06 -15.64 -4.14
N GLU A 61 28.50 -14.45 -3.87
CA GLU A 61 28.94 -13.58 -2.79
C GLU A 61 27.78 -12.81 -2.16
N VAL A 62 27.83 -12.66 -0.83
CA VAL A 62 26.99 -11.73 -0.08
C VAL A 62 27.87 -10.65 0.55
N GLU A 63 27.50 -9.40 0.32
CA GLU A 63 28.05 -8.20 0.97
C GLU A 63 26.99 -7.56 1.87
N THR A 64 27.41 -6.87 2.94
CA THR A 64 26.51 -6.18 3.85
C THR A 64 27.01 -4.79 4.21
N ILE A 65 26.08 -3.84 4.29
CA ILE A 65 26.30 -2.49 4.80
C ILE A 65 25.50 -2.34 6.09
N ILE A 66 26.20 -2.16 7.20
CA ILE A 66 25.61 -1.96 8.53
C ILE A 66 25.18 -0.50 8.66
N VAL A 67 23.98 -0.27 9.20
CA VAL A 67 23.46 1.07 9.47
C VAL A 67 23.00 1.20 10.92
N ARG A 68 22.60 2.40 11.35
CA ARG A 68 22.22 2.67 12.73
C ARG A 68 20.76 2.32 13.03
N SER A 69 19.90 2.35 12.02
CA SER A 69 18.46 2.12 12.20
C SER A 69 17.79 1.43 11.01
N GLU A 70 16.60 0.89 11.22
CA GLU A 70 15.78 0.30 10.15
C GLU A 70 15.34 1.32 9.11
N LYS A 71 15.12 2.57 9.51
CA LYS A 71 14.76 3.67 8.62
C LYS A 71 15.90 3.99 7.66
N GLU A 72 17.12 4.03 8.18
CA GLU A 72 18.33 4.21 7.37
C GLU A 72 18.54 3.04 6.41
N ALA A 73 18.30 1.80 6.86
CA ALA A 73 18.40 0.61 6.01
C ALA A 73 17.39 0.67 4.84
N LEU A 74 16.18 1.18 5.10
CA LEU A 74 15.15 1.37 4.09
C LEU A 74 15.55 2.42 3.04
N LEU A 75 16.08 3.56 3.48
CA LEU A 75 16.52 4.63 2.57
C LEU A 75 17.71 4.17 1.72
N LEU A 76 18.70 3.54 2.34
CA LEU A 76 19.88 3.03 1.65
C LEU A 76 19.53 1.94 0.64
N GLU A 77 18.68 0.98 1.00
CA GLU A 77 18.19 -0.05 0.09
C GLU A 77 17.51 0.56 -1.14
N ASN A 78 16.63 1.54 -0.94
CA ASN A 78 15.91 2.20 -2.02
C ASN A 78 16.87 2.89 -3.00
N ASN A 79 17.87 3.60 -2.48
CA ASN A 79 18.90 4.26 -3.28
C ASN A 79 19.72 3.25 -4.09
N LEU A 80 20.21 2.19 -3.44
CA LEU A 80 21.01 1.16 -4.11
C LEU A 80 20.22 0.36 -5.17
N ILE A 81 18.93 0.10 -4.94
CA ILE A 81 18.06 -0.53 -5.94
C ILE A 81 17.85 0.40 -7.15
N LYS A 82 17.65 1.71 -6.92
CA LYS A 82 17.50 2.69 -8.01
C LYS A 82 18.77 2.83 -8.83
N GLU A 83 19.92 2.83 -8.16
CA GLU A 83 21.24 2.96 -8.77
C GLU A 83 21.60 1.72 -9.59
N HIS A 84 21.54 0.53 -8.98
CA HIS A 84 22.06 -0.69 -9.61
C HIS A 84 21.01 -1.50 -10.38
N LYS A 85 19.71 -1.22 -10.18
CA LYS A 85 18.56 -1.92 -10.79
C LYS A 85 18.75 -3.45 -10.90
N PRO A 86 19.01 -4.16 -9.77
CA PRO A 86 19.37 -5.58 -9.82
C PRO A 86 18.27 -6.44 -10.44
N LYS A 87 18.68 -7.45 -11.23
CA LYS A 87 17.78 -8.34 -11.99
C LYS A 87 16.62 -8.86 -11.14
N TYR A 88 16.89 -9.37 -9.95
CA TYR A 88 15.89 -9.98 -9.09
C TYR A 88 15.08 -8.96 -8.28
N ASN A 89 15.57 -7.73 -8.04
CA ASN A 89 14.73 -6.66 -7.50
C ASN A 89 13.72 -6.12 -8.52
N VAL A 90 14.06 -6.20 -9.81
CA VAL A 90 13.15 -5.85 -10.91
C VAL A 90 12.11 -6.96 -11.11
N LEU A 91 12.51 -8.24 -11.08
CA LEU A 91 11.58 -9.38 -11.12
C LEU A 91 10.66 -9.44 -9.88
N LEU A 92 11.10 -8.90 -8.72
CA LEU A 92 10.25 -8.71 -7.52
C LEU A 92 9.23 -7.58 -7.63
N LYS A 93 9.19 -6.85 -8.75
CA LYS A 93 8.09 -5.90 -8.98
C LYS A 93 6.78 -6.60 -9.35
N ASP A 94 6.80 -7.86 -9.80
CA ASP A 94 5.62 -8.48 -10.40
C ASP A 94 4.61 -9.13 -9.44
N ASP A 95 4.97 -9.35 -8.17
CA ASP A 95 4.03 -9.84 -7.13
C ASP A 95 3.61 -8.76 -6.11
N LYS A 96 3.69 -7.48 -6.48
CA LYS A 96 3.14 -6.42 -5.64
C LYS A 96 1.62 -6.49 -5.72
N THR A 97 1.01 -7.12 -4.71
CA THR A 97 -0.38 -6.84 -4.37
C THR A 97 -0.47 -5.38 -3.96
N TYR A 98 -0.87 -4.51 -4.88
CA TYR A 98 -1.13 -3.10 -4.62
C TYR A 98 -2.46 -2.96 -3.91
N ILE A 99 -2.52 -2.02 -2.96
CA ILE A 99 -3.77 -1.60 -2.32
C ILE A 99 -4.10 -0.23 -2.89
N ALA A 100 -5.30 -0.06 -3.42
CA ALA A 100 -5.77 1.18 -4.01
C ALA A 100 -7.22 1.45 -3.59
N LEU A 101 -7.65 2.70 -3.73
CA LEU A 101 -9.06 3.04 -3.78
C LEU A 101 -9.54 2.96 -5.23
N LYS A 102 -10.66 2.29 -5.46
CA LYS A 102 -11.33 2.23 -6.76
C LYS A 102 -12.61 3.04 -6.69
N VAL A 103 -12.79 3.97 -7.62
CA VAL A 103 -14.10 4.54 -7.95
C VAL A 103 -14.62 3.77 -9.15
N ASN A 104 -15.69 3.01 -8.97
CA ASN A 104 -16.25 2.21 -10.07
C ASN A 104 -17.03 3.10 -11.05
N THR A 105 -16.85 2.89 -12.35
CA THR A 105 -17.46 3.72 -13.41
C THR A 105 -18.51 2.96 -14.21
N ASP A 106 -18.82 1.74 -13.80
CA ASP A 106 -19.73 0.79 -14.44
C ASP A 106 -21.13 0.80 -13.80
N HIS A 107 -21.41 1.75 -12.91
CA HIS A 107 -22.68 1.89 -12.21
C HIS A 107 -23.12 3.35 -12.19
N GLU A 108 -24.42 3.61 -12.36
CA GLU A 108 -25.03 4.96 -12.31
C GLU A 108 -24.72 5.69 -10.99
N TRP A 109 -24.58 4.92 -9.92
CA TRP A 109 -24.18 5.39 -8.60
C TRP A 109 -22.77 4.87 -8.27
N PRO A 110 -21.68 5.52 -8.69
CA PRO A 110 -20.32 5.14 -8.32
C PRO A 110 -20.09 5.09 -6.81
N GLN A 111 -19.34 4.12 -6.33
CA GLN A 111 -18.87 4.00 -4.95
C GLN A 111 -17.34 3.97 -4.91
N VAL A 112 -16.77 4.33 -3.76
CA VAL A 112 -15.34 4.18 -3.48
C VAL A 112 -15.14 2.90 -2.69
N SER A 113 -14.25 2.03 -3.14
CA SER A 113 -13.92 0.79 -2.44
C SER A 113 -12.42 0.54 -2.38
N ILE A 114 -11.97 -0.18 -1.35
CA ILE A 114 -10.58 -0.62 -1.27
C ILE A 114 -10.46 -1.88 -2.11
N VAL A 115 -9.50 -1.87 -3.04
CA VAL A 115 -9.20 -3.01 -3.90
C VAL A 115 -7.76 -3.44 -3.72
N ARG A 116 -7.54 -4.74 -3.90
CA ARG A 116 -6.21 -5.35 -3.96
C ARG A 116 -6.01 -5.95 -5.34
N TYR A 117 -4.92 -5.61 -6.01
CA TYR A 117 -4.62 -6.16 -7.33
C TYR A 117 -3.13 -6.42 -7.49
N SER A 118 -2.79 -7.46 -8.24
CA SER A 118 -1.42 -7.77 -8.67
C SER A 118 -1.29 -7.49 -10.16
N GLY A 119 -0.24 -6.79 -10.57
CA GLY A 119 -0.06 -6.36 -11.96
C GLY A 119 -1.03 -5.22 -12.36
N LYS A 120 -1.75 -5.38 -13.48
CA LYS A 120 -2.74 -4.39 -13.95
C LYS A 120 -4.11 -4.65 -13.32
N PRO A 121 -4.84 -3.62 -12.86
CA PRO A 121 -6.22 -3.79 -12.41
C PRO A 121 -7.10 -4.39 -13.51
N LYS A 122 -7.86 -5.44 -13.18
CA LYS A 122 -8.73 -6.14 -14.13
C LYS A 122 -10.14 -5.55 -14.21
N GLU A 123 -10.60 -4.94 -13.12
CA GLU A 123 -11.94 -4.36 -13.04
C GLU A 123 -11.98 -2.96 -13.68
N LYS A 124 -13.15 -2.54 -14.14
CA LYS A 124 -13.34 -1.18 -14.66
C LYS A 124 -13.47 -0.20 -13.50
N GLY A 125 -12.85 0.97 -13.64
CA GLY A 125 -12.91 2.04 -12.66
C GLY A 125 -11.68 2.94 -12.70
N GLN A 126 -11.74 4.01 -11.90
CA GLN A 126 -10.60 4.87 -11.64
C GLN A 126 -9.90 4.40 -10.36
N TYR A 127 -8.57 4.26 -10.41
CA TYR A 127 -7.77 3.72 -9.33
C TYR A 127 -6.85 4.80 -8.76
N PHE A 128 -6.81 4.90 -7.43
CA PHE A 128 -6.04 5.90 -6.69
C PHE A 128 -5.14 5.22 -5.66
N GLY A 129 -3.86 5.56 -5.63
CA GLY A 129 -2.83 4.90 -4.83
C GLY A 129 -1.54 4.67 -5.64
N PRO A 130 -0.71 3.68 -5.27
CA PRO A 130 -0.92 2.64 -4.26
C PRO A 130 -0.69 3.14 -2.81
N TYR A 131 -1.48 2.62 -1.87
CA TYR A 131 -1.31 2.89 -0.44
C TYR A 131 -0.23 2.00 0.18
N THR A 132 0.45 2.52 1.20
CA THR A 132 1.51 1.83 1.95
C THR A 132 1.01 0.58 2.69
N GLY A 133 -0.29 0.49 2.94
CA GLY A 133 -0.94 -0.66 3.57
C GLY A 133 -2.45 -0.50 3.64
N ALA A 134 -3.13 -1.56 4.08
CA ALA A 134 -4.59 -1.57 4.18
C ALA A 134 -5.13 -0.55 5.20
N TYR A 135 -4.36 -0.28 6.25
CA TYR A 135 -4.71 0.69 7.28
C TYR A 135 -4.77 2.11 6.70
N ALA A 136 -3.73 2.56 5.99
CA ALA A 136 -3.72 3.87 5.34
C ALA A 136 -4.84 4.03 4.31
N ALA A 137 -5.14 2.98 3.54
CA ALA A 137 -6.26 2.98 2.60
C ALA A 137 -7.62 3.10 3.32
N ARG A 138 -7.81 2.40 4.44
CA ARG A 138 -9.03 2.51 5.27
C ARG A 138 -9.20 3.89 5.88
N GLN A 139 -8.16 4.46 6.48
CA GLN A 139 -8.22 5.83 7.03
C GLN A 139 -8.61 6.84 5.95
N THR A 140 -8.05 6.70 4.76
CA THR A 140 -8.40 7.59 3.64
C THR A 140 -9.85 7.38 3.20
N LEU A 141 -10.31 6.13 3.08
CA LEU A 141 -11.69 5.83 2.73
C LEU A 141 -12.68 6.39 3.77
N ASP A 142 -12.40 6.21 5.05
CA ASP A 142 -13.22 6.73 6.15
C ASP A 142 -13.27 8.26 6.14
N LEU A 143 -12.18 8.91 5.72
CA LEU A 143 -12.14 10.34 5.51
C LEU A 143 -13.03 10.76 4.33
N LEU A 144 -12.89 10.11 3.17
CA LEU A 144 -13.73 10.40 2.01
C LEU A 144 -15.22 10.29 2.34
N HIS A 145 -15.61 9.24 3.07
CA HIS A 145 -16.99 9.03 3.49
C HIS A 145 -17.55 10.10 4.43
N ARG A 146 -16.68 10.87 5.11
CA ARG A 146 -17.10 12.02 5.93
C ARG A 146 -17.27 13.28 5.10
N LEU A 147 -16.48 13.44 4.04
CA LEU A 147 -16.42 14.67 3.24
C LEU A 147 -17.35 14.65 2.03
N PHE A 148 -17.48 13.48 1.43
CA PHE A 148 -18.21 13.26 0.20
C PHE A 148 -19.29 12.21 0.46
N PRO A 149 -20.56 12.60 0.52
CA PRO A 149 -21.66 11.73 0.91
C PRO A 149 -22.08 10.78 -0.22
N LEU A 150 -21.16 9.91 -0.63
CA LEU A 150 -21.38 8.83 -1.58
C LEU A 150 -21.97 7.59 -0.89
N ARG A 151 -22.55 6.69 -1.68
CA ARG A 151 -23.03 5.41 -1.15
C ARG A 151 -21.86 4.52 -0.74
N GLN A 152 -22.12 3.71 0.26
CA GLN A 152 -21.19 2.71 0.80
C GLN A 152 -21.81 1.30 0.77
N CYS A 153 -23.09 1.19 0.41
CA CYS A 153 -23.78 -0.08 0.30
C CYS A 153 -23.43 -0.77 -1.02
N SER A 154 -23.41 -2.09 -0.97
CA SER A 154 -23.25 -2.94 -2.15
C SER A 154 -24.38 -2.71 -3.17
N ASP A 155 -24.16 -3.09 -4.43
CA ASP A 155 -25.17 -2.95 -5.48
C ASP A 155 -26.44 -3.75 -5.17
N GLU A 156 -26.29 -4.92 -4.53
CA GLU A 156 -27.42 -5.72 -4.09
C GLU A 156 -28.23 -5.04 -2.99
N GLU A 157 -27.57 -4.42 -2.02
CA GLU A 157 -28.25 -3.63 -1.00
C GLU A 157 -28.94 -2.42 -1.62
N LEU A 158 -28.26 -1.68 -2.50
CA LEU A 158 -28.84 -0.53 -3.19
C LEU A 158 -30.16 -0.88 -3.86
N LYS A 159 -30.24 -2.01 -4.56
CA LYS A 159 -31.46 -2.48 -5.24
C LYS A 159 -32.58 -2.88 -4.27
N ARG A 160 -32.25 -3.41 -3.08
CA ARG A 160 -33.22 -3.92 -2.11
C ARG A 160 -33.75 -2.86 -1.14
N ARG A 161 -33.12 -1.69 -1.06
CA ARG A 161 -33.47 -0.68 -0.05
C ARG A 161 -34.79 0.01 -0.41
N THR A 162 -35.72 0.01 0.55
CA THR A 162 -37.00 0.72 0.45
C THR A 162 -37.05 1.98 1.30
N ARG A 163 -36.06 2.17 2.18
CA ARG A 163 -35.90 3.35 3.05
C ARG A 163 -34.42 3.73 3.18
N PRO A 164 -34.09 5.02 3.43
CA PRO A 164 -32.71 5.43 3.64
C PRO A 164 -32.11 4.72 4.86
N CYS A 165 -30.80 4.46 4.82
CA CYS A 165 -30.06 3.89 5.93
C CYS A 165 -29.49 4.97 6.85
N ILE A 166 -28.94 4.57 7.99
CA ILE A 166 -28.34 5.48 8.98
C ILE A 166 -27.28 6.43 8.40
N LEU A 167 -26.57 6.02 7.33
CA LEU A 167 -25.57 6.87 6.68
C LEU A 167 -26.20 8.13 6.07
N TYR A 168 -27.46 8.07 5.64
CA TYR A 168 -28.19 9.24 5.16
C TYR A 168 -28.51 10.20 6.31
N ASP A 169 -28.98 9.67 7.44
CA ASP A 169 -29.30 10.47 8.62
C ASP A 169 -28.04 11.16 9.18
N MET A 170 -26.91 10.46 9.13
CA MET A 170 -25.58 10.98 9.48
C MET A 170 -24.95 11.87 8.41
N LYS A 171 -25.63 12.16 7.30
CA LYS A 171 -25.14 12.96 6.16
C LYS A 171 -23.86 12.41 5.50
N ARG A 172 -23.61 11.10 5.63
CA ARG A 172 -22.50 10.37 4.98
C ARG A 172 -22.88 9.73 3.64
N CYS A 173 -24.14 9.85 3.22
CA CYS A 173 -24.66 9.36 1.96
C CYS A 173 -25.89 10.21 1.57
N ILE A 174 -26.07 10.56 0.30
CA ILE A 174 -27.28 11.27 -0.18
C ILE A 174 -28.43 10.35 -0.61
N ALA A 175 -28.35 9.07 -0.23
CA ALA A 175 -29.38 8.04 -0.43
C ALA A 175 -29.92 7.92 -1.87
N PRO A 176 -29.05 7.65 -2.87
CA PRO A 176 -29.49 7.37 -4.24
C PRO A 176 -30.39 6.12 -4.32
N CYS A 177 -30.20 5.16 -3.42
CA CYS A 177 -30.94 3.90 -3.37
C CYS A 177 -32.47 4.05 -3.22
N VAL A 178 -32.94 5.21 -2.74
CA VAL A 178 -34.35 5.52 -2.54
C VAL A 178 -34.75 6.84 -3.19
N GLY A 179 -33.97 7.29 -4.19
CA GLY A 179 -34.28 8.47 -4.99
C GLY A 179 -34.26 9.79 -4.21
N LYS A 180 -33.47 9.91 -3.13
CA LYS A 180 -33.31 11.16 -2.36
C LYS A 180 -32.37 12.17 -3.01
N CYS A 181 -31.68 11.78 -4.08
CA CYS A 181 -30.87 12.64 -4.92
C CYS A 181 -31.08 12.30 -6.39
N THR A 182 -30.82 13.26 -7.25
CA THR A 182 -30.75 13.10 -8.70
C THR A 182 -29.40 12.51 -9.14
N PRO A 183 -29.31 11.89 -10.33
CA PRO A 183 -28.04 11.45 -10.90
C PRO A 183 -27.00 12.58 -10.98
N ALA A 184 -27.43 13.78 -11.40
CA ALA A 184 -26.55 14.94 -11.50
C ALA A 184 -26.02 15.43 -10.14
N GLU A 185 -26.82 15.36 -9.08
CA GLU A 185 -26.35 15.69 -7.72
C GLU A 185 -25.30 14.69 -7.24
N TYR A 186 -25.49 13.41 -7.54
CA TYR A 186 -24.56 12.37 -7.16
C TYR A 186 -23.26 12.45 -7.95
N GLU A 187 -23.34 12.67 -9.25
CA GLU A 187 -22.19 12.88 -10.13
C GLU A 187 -21.29 14.02 -9.63
N ARG A 188 -21.89 15.14 -9.18
CA ARG A 188 -21.11 16.23 -8.54
C ARG A 188 -20.32 15.78 -7.32
N GLN A 189 -20.86 14.87 -6.49
CA GLN A 189 -20.11 14.33 -5.35
C GLN A 189 -18.99 13.38 -5.80
N VAL A 190 -19.23 12.60 -6.86
CA VAL A 190 -18.20 11.74 -7.47
C VAL A 190 -17.06 12.58 -8.01
N ASP A 191 -17.35 13.65 -8.75
CA ASP A 191 -16.34 14.56 -9.29
C ASP A 191 -15.50 15.23 -8.21
N ARG A 192 -16.14 15.70 -7.13
CA ARG A 192 -15.43 16.24 -5.96
C ARG A 192 -14.50 15.20 -5.34
N THR A 193 -14.99 13.97 -5.17
CA THR A 193 -14.20 12.85 -4.63
C THR A 193 -12.99 12.54 -5.51
N VAL A 194 -13.19 12.50 -6.83
CA VAL A 194 -12.12 12.23 -7.81
C VAL A 194 -11.10 13.37 -7.83
N ARG A 195 -11.51 14.64 -7.80
CA ARG A 195 -10.59 15.79 -7.74
C ARG A 195 -9.76 15.79 -6.47
N PHE A 196 -10.38 15.51 -5.33
CA PHE A 196 -9.68 15.36 -4.06
C PHE A 196 -8.64 14.24 -4.13
N LEU A 197 -9.01 13.07 -4.64
CA LEU A 197 -8.10 11.93 -4.80
C LEU A 197 -6.97 12.16 -5.83
N ARG A 198 -7.15 13.08 -6.78
CA ARG A 198 -6.09 13.52 -7.72
C ARG A 198 -5.16 14.58 -7.12
N GLY A 199 -5.40 15.04 -5.90
CA GLY A 199 -4.62 16.10 -5.27
C GLY A 199 -4.88 17.49 -5.84
N GLN A 200 -6.05 17.70 -6.48
CA GLN A 200 -6.41 18.95 -7.15
C GLN A 200 -7.11 19.97 -6.23
N ASP A 201 -7.27 19.64 -4.94
CA ASP A 201 -7.83 20.52 -3.89
C ASP A 201 -6.83 20.63 -2.73
N THR A 202 -5.83 21.52 -2.88
CA THR A 202 -4.74 21.72 -1.91
C THR A 202 -5.22 22.30 -0.58
N GLU A 203 -6.23 23.17 -0.58
CA GLU A 203 -6.78 23.77 0.65
C GLU A 203 -7.50 22.73 1.53
N VAL A 204 -8.30 21.85 0.91
CA VAL A 204 -9.02 20.78 1.61
C VAL A 204 -8.03 19.73 2.13
N LEU A 205 -6.96 19.43 1.40
CA LEU A 205 -5.89 18.53 1.87
C LEU A 205 -5.21 19.06 3.14
N GLU A 206 -4.84 20.34 3.20
CA GLU A 206 -4.17 20.93 4.37
C GLU A 206 -5.04 21.02 5.61
N GLU A 207 -6.34 21.28 5.46
CA GLU A 207 -7.30 21.28 6.57
C GLU A 207 -7.49 19.85 7.12
N LEU A 208 -7.57 18.86 6.22
CA LEU A 208 -7.75 17.46 6.59
C LEU A 208 -6.52 16.80 7.18
N TYR A 209 -5.33 17.16 6.71
CA TYR A 209 -4.08 16.75 7.36
C TYR A 209 -4.05 17.23 8.82
N ARG A 210 -4.44 18.49 9.06
CA ARG A 210 -4.52 19.06 10.41
C ARG A 210 -5.57 18.36 11.27
N GLU A 211 -6.76 18.08 10.76
CA GLU A 211 -7.79 17.36 11.51
C GLU A 211 -7.41 15.89 11.79
N MET A 212 -6.77 15.21 10.84
CA MET A 212 -6.26 13.85 11.03
C MET A 212 -5.16 13.78 12.09
N GLU A 213 -4.24 14.74 12.09
CA GLU A 213 -3.15 14.83 13.07
C GLU A 213 -3.71 15.06 14.48
N GLN A 214 -4.63 16.02 14.63
CA GLN A 214 -5.32 16.29 15.91
C GLN A 214 -6.14 15.10 16.42
N ALA A 215 -6.80 14.35 15.54
CA ALA A 215 -7.58 13.17 15.93
C ALA A 215 -6.67 11.97 16.31
N SER A 216 -5.52 11.83 15.64
CA SER A 216 -4.52 10.81 15.96
C SER A 216 -3.88 11.08 17.32
N GLU A 217 -3.52 12.33 17.60
CA GLU A 217 -3.01 12.74 18.91
C GLU A 217 -4.01 12.43 20.02
N LYS A 218 -5.30 12.78 19.84
CA LYS A 218 -6.35 12.47 20.83
C LYS A 218 -6.53 10.96 21.07
N MET A 219 -6.48 10.13 20.02
CA MET A 219 -6.59 8.67 20.15
C MET A 219 -5.39 8.04 20.86
N GLU A 220 -4.20 8.64 20.77
CA GLU A 220 -3.01 8.19 21.51
C GLU A 220 -3.10 8.60 22.99
N TYR A 221 -3.63 9.78 23.29
CA TYR A 221 -3.89 10.20 24.68
C TYR A 221 -4.95 9.33 25.38
N GLU A 222 -6.05 8.98 24.70
CA GLU A 222 -7.09 8.11 25.27
C GLU A 222 -6.66 6.66 25.46
N ARG A 223 -5.62 6.20 24.74
CA ARG A 223 -5.05 4.85 24.90
C ARG A 223 -3.94 4.76 25.96
N ALA A 224 -3.35 5.89 26.34
CA ALA A 224 -2.27 5.97 27.31
C ALA A 224 -2.74 6.30 28.73
N ALA A 225 -4.04 6.56 28.93
CA ALA A 225 -4.71 6.76 30.23
C ALA A 225 -5.46 5.49 30.65
#